data_AF-M2X868-F1
#
_entry.id   AF-M2X868-F1
#
_cell.length_a   1.000
_cell.length_b   1.000
_cell.length_c   1.000
_cell.angle_alpha   90.00
_cell.angle_beta   90.00
_cell.angle_gamma   90.00
#
_symmetry.space_group_name_H-M   'P 1'
#
loop_
_entity.id
_entity.type
_entity.pdbx_description
1 polymer ?
#
loop_
_entity_poly.entity_id
_entity_poly.type
_entity_poly.pdbx_seq_one_letter_code
_entity_poly.pdbx_strand_id
1 'polypeptide(L)'
;MKASSLEAKPKVIVISGPTGVGKTRISIELAKLLNGEIISADSVQVYRKLDVGSNKPSIEERNGIVHHLIDIVEPTYEFSAGEFFQRAREATKSILSRHKVPIVVGGTSMYVRWYIYGLPATPPATNSVAYYVSTTLEELNGNWDLAIELLEQLDPMRATKICRNDWYRLRRALEIYYATGKPLSELPLQGGAPNPKKLLQGIPVTDLDYDFRCFFLVAPRKELNRFIDRRCERMIAQDGLLKEVFELLYKRELSKDSSAGKAIGYRQTIEYLTNHETNALDQFMKYLRDFQNASRQYARRQLQWFRGEELFHWVPVEMFSNDISHVAPIEYIMHWFAATSEEYKESTRQRIDAEVREISLKQGKEMKTYTPELVLFQDQNLIESTVREACDFQFKLREA
;
A
#
# COMPACT_ATOMS: atom_id res chain seq x y z
N MET A 1 43.78 -2.82 -17.00
CA MET A 1 43.12 -1.89 -16.06
C MET A 1 42.38 -0.85 -16.87
N LYS A 2 41.05 -0.99 -17.02
CA LYS A 2 40.20 0.10 -17.51
C LYS A 2 39.68 0.82 -16.27
N ALA A 3 40.12 2.06 -16.07
CA ALA A 3 39.46 2.96 -15.13
C ALA A 3 38.03 3.17 -15.65
N SER A 4 37.04 2.52 -15.02
CA SER A 4 35.65 2.90 -15.24
C SER A 4 35.48 4.29 -14.63
N SER A 5 35.27 5.30 -15.46
CA SER A 5 34.66 6.55 -15.02
C SER A 5 33.41 6.17 -14.22
N LEU A 6 33.38 6.51 -12.93
CA LEU A 6 32.20 6.36 -12.07
C LEU A 6 31.11 7.29 -12.63
N GLU A 7 30.33 6.82 -13.61
CA GLU A 7 29.13 7.53 -14.04
C GLU A 7 28.20 7.69 -12.83
N ALA A 8 27.73 8.92 -12.60
CA ALA A 8 26.78 9.20 -11.55
C ALA A 8 25.51 8.36 -11.76
N LYS A 9 25.11 7.60 -10.74
CA LYS A 9 23.90 6.77 -10.81
C LYS A 9 22.69 7.66 -11.09
N PRO A 10 21.74 7.26 -11.96
CA PRO A 10 20.58 8.09 -12.27
C PRO A 10 19.72 8.26 -11.01
N LYS A 11 19.19 9.48 -10.83
CA LYS A 11 18.35 9.83 -9.69
C LYS A 11 16.92 9.33 -9.87
N VAL A 12 16.34 8.78 -8.81
CA VAL A 12 14.94 8.34 -8.75
C VAL A 12 14.29 8.92 -7.52
N ILE A 13 13.16 9.61 -7.69
CA ILE A 13 12.38 10.12 -6.55
C ILE A 13 11.44 9.01 -6.09
N VAL A 14 11.34 8.83 -4.77
CA VAL A 14 10.35 7.94 -4.14
C VAL A 14 9.55 8.74 -3.13
N ILE A 15 8.24 8.86 -3.36
CA ILE A 15 7.30 9.55 -2.47
C ILE A 15 6.37 8.52 -1.86
N SER A 16 6.50 8.36 -0.55
CA SER A 16 5.63 7.53 0.27
C SER A 16 4.90 8.36 1.32
N GLY A 17 3.97 7.74 2.05
CA GLY A 17 3.13 8.41 3.03
C GLY A 17 1.78 7.72 3.17
N PRO A 18 1.06 7.94 4.27
CA PRO A 18 -0.23 7.31 4.49
C PRO A 18 -1.26 7.68 3.41
N THR A 19 -2.29 6.84 3.21
CA THR A 19 -3.42 7.22 2.35
C THR A 19 -4.06 8.53 2.83
N GLY A 20 -4.41 9.42 1.89
CA GLY A 20 -4.98 10.74 2.18
C GLY A 20 -3.99 11.88 2.46
N VAL A 21 -2.68 11.62 2.55
CA VAL A 21 -1.67 12.66 2.85
C VAL A 21 -1.29 13.58 1.67
N GLY A 22 -1.94 13.45 0.52
CA GLY A 22 -1.69 14.34 -0.64
C GLY A 22 -0.56 13.92 -1.60
N LYS A 23 -0.10 12.67 -1.55
CA LYS A 23 0.95 12.14 -2.45
C LYS A 23 0.73 12.47 -3.92
N THR A 24 -0.47 12.20 -4.43
CA THR A 24 -0.83 12.38 -5.84
C THR A 24 -0.59 13.83 -6.28
N ARG A 25 -1.14 14.81 -5.56
CA ARG A 25 -0.97 16.24 -5.88
C ARG A 25 0.49 16.66 -5.90
N ILE A 26 1.25 16.35 -4.85
CA ILE A 26 2.67 16.70 -4.76
C ILE A 26 3.46 16.04 -5.90
N SER A 27 3.17 14.77 -6.23
CA SER A 27 3.88 14.07 -7.29
C SER A 27 3.63 14.63 -8.69
N ILE A 28 2.40 15.10 -8.97
CA ILE A 28 2.05 15.70 -10.27
C ILE A 28 2.77 17.03 -10.43
N GLU A 29 2.78 17.88 -9.39
CA GLU A 29 3.50 19.15 -9.44
C GLU A 29 5.01 18.95 -9.60
N LEU A 30 5.60 17.97 -8.88
CA LEU A 30 7.01 17.60 -9.07
C LEU A 30 7.28 17.08 -10.48
N ALA A 31 6.38 16.26 -11.04
CA ALA A 31 6.52 15.76 -12.41
C ALA A 31 6.52 16.89 -13.45
N LYS A 32 5.69 17.92 -13.27
CA LYS A 32 5.71 19.12 -14.13
C LYS A 32 7.04 19.86 -14.03
N LEU A 33 7.51 20.12 -12.81
CA LEU A 33 8.74 20.88 -12.56
C LEU A 33 10.00 20.15 -13.04
N LEU A 34 10.00 18.82 -12.99
CA LEU A 34 11.16 17.98 -13.29
C LEU A 34 11.12 17.32 -14.67
N ASN A 35 10.10 17.61 -15.49
CA ASN A 35 9.81 16.85 -16.71
C ASN A 35 9.80 15.33 -16.42
N GLY A 36 9.12 14.95 -15.34
CA GLY A 36 9.08 13.60 -14.81
C GLY A 36 7.87 12.80 -15.27
N GLU A 37 7.91 11.50 -14.98
CA GLU A 37 6.78 10.59 -15.14
C GLU A 37 6.59 9.80 -13.84
N ILE A 38 5.34 9.46 -13.52
CA ILE A 38 4.96 8.85 -12.25
C ILE A 38 4.85 7.34 -12.42
N ILE A 39 5.41 6.56 -11.50
CA ILE A 39 5.21 5.12 -11.39
C ILE A 39 4.37 4.85 -10.14
N SER A 40 3.16 4.33 -10.30
CA SER A 40 2.30 4.02 -9.15
C SER A 40 2.81 2.79 -8.40
N ALA A 41 3.09 2.96 -7.11
CA ALA A 41 3.42 1.91 -6.15
C ALA A 41 2.23 1.60 -5.22
N ASP A 42 1.03 1.52 -5.80
CA ASP A 42 -0.22 1.15 -5.15
C ASP A 42 -0.68 -0.23 -5.67
N SER A 43 -0.94 -1.18 -4.76
CA SER A 43 -1.31 -2.55 -5.13
C SER A 43 -2.73 -2.69 -5.68
N VAL A 44 -3.55 -1.63 -5.64
CA VAL A 44 -4.94 -1.65 -6.09
C VAL A 44 -5.10 -0.87 -7.39
N GLN A 45 -4.39 0.24 -7.58
CA GLN A 45 -4.49 1.05 -8.80
C GLN A 45 -4.01 0.34 -10.08
N VAL A 46 -3.30 -0.78 -9.94
CA VAL A 46 -2.91 -1.65 -11.06
C VAL A 46 -4.13 -2.27 -11.77
N TYR A 47 -5.25 -2.45 -11.06
CA TYR A 47 -6.45 -3.08 -11.58
C TYR A 47 -7.32 -2.10 -12.36
N ARG A 48 -7.70 -2.49 -13.58
CA ARG A 48 -8.73 -1.82 -14.39
C ARG A 48 -10.07 -1.80 -13.65
N LYS A 49 -10.91 -0.79 -13.91
CA LYS A 49 -12.28 -0.65 -13.35
C LYS A 49 -12.37 -0.47 -11.83
N LEU A 50 -11.27 -0.62 -11.11
CA LEU A 50 -11.18 -0.35 -9.67
C LEU A 50 -10.72 1.10 -9.48
N ASP A 51 -11.60 2.05 -9.72
CA ASP A 51 -11.27 3.47 -9.80
C ASP A 51 -11.58 4.19 -8.48
N VAL A 52 -12.81 4.03 -7.98
CA VAL A 52 -13.31 4.70 -6.79
C VAL A 52 -12.62 4.15 -5.55
N GLY A 53 -12.71 2.84 -5.29
CA GLY A 53 -12.17 2.25 -4.07
C GLY A 53 -10.64 2.37 -3.95
N SER A 54 -9.93 2.51 -5.08
CA SER A 54 -8.47 2.67 -5.12
C SER A 54 -8.01 4.13 -5.08
N ASN A 55 -8.96 5.09 -5.11
CA ASN A 55 -8.67 6.52 -5.24
C ASN A 55 -7.72 6.79 -6.42
N LYS A 56 -8.00 6.16 -7.57
CA LYS A 56 -7.19 6.28 -8.77
C LYS A 56 -7.27 7.72 -9.30
N PRO A 57 -6.14 8.37 -9.64
CA PRO A 57 -6.21 9.70 -10.22
C PRO A 57 -6.92 9.66 -11.57
N SER A 58 -7.94 10.51 -11.73
CA SER A 58 -8.65 10.70 -13.00
C SER A 58 -7.71 11.27 -14.07
N ILE A 59 -8.11 11.22 -15.35
CA ILE A 59 -7.30 11.78 -16.44
C ILE A 59 -7.08 13.29 -16.23
N GLU A 60 -8.11 13.99 -15.74
CA GLU A 60 -8.08 15.41 -15.41
C GLU A 60 -7.13 15.68 -14.24
N GLU A 61 -7.21 14.87 -13.17
CA GLU A 61 -6.30 14.99 -12.02
C GLU A 61 -4.84 14.75 -12.44
N ARG A 62 -4.58 13.77 -13.33
CA ARG A 62 -3.24 13.49 -13.85
C ARG A 62 -2.64 14.68 -14.61
N ASN A 63 -3.47 15.59 -15.12
CA ASN A 63 -3.06 16.85 -15.72
C ASN A 63 -1.95 16.68 -16.79
N GLY A 64 -2.15 15.71 -17.69
CA GLY A 64 -1.21 15.37 -18.76
C GLY A 64 0.04 14.60 -18.35
N ILE A 65 0.27 14.37 -17.04
CA ILE A 65 1.42 13.59 -16.56
C ILE A 65 1.19 12.09 -16.79
N VAL A 66 2.17 11.44 -17.42
CA VAL A 66 2.14 9.99 -17.64
C VAL A 66 2.26 9.25 -16.30
N HIS A 67 1.31 8.36 -16.05
CA HIS A 67 1.31 7.45 -14.90
C HIS A 67 1.47 6.01 -15.39
N HIS A 68 2.55 5.37 -14.96
CA HIS A 68 2.84 3.95 -15.20
C HIS A 68 2.22 3.10 -14.10
N LEU A 69 1.93 1.84 -14.43
CA LEU A 69 1.36 0.83 -13.52
C LEU A 69 -0.01 1.18 -12.94
N ILE A 70 -0.80 1.94 -13.69
CA ILE A 70 -2.23 2.14 -13.45
C ILE A 70 -2.99 1.45 -14.58
N ASP A 71 -4.08 0.74 -14.27
CA ASP A 71 -4.92 0.05 -15.28
C ASP A 71 -4.16 -0.98 -16.15
N ILE A 72 -3.20 -1.70 -15.56
CA ILE A 72 -2.33 -2.62 -16.29
C ILE A 72 -2.82 -4.08 -16.27
N VAL A 73 -3.74 -4.43 -15.39
CA VAL A 73 -4.28 -5.80 -15.25
C VAL A 73 -5.79 -5.80 -15.01
N GLU A 74 -6.47 -6.89 -15.35
CA GLU A 74 -7.90 -7.07 -15.05
C GLU A 74 -8.14 -7.38 -13.57
N PRO A 75 -9.33 -7.07 -13.01
CA PRO A 75 -9.66 -7.36 -11.61
C PRO A 75 -9.48 -8.83 -11.17
N THR A 76 -9.60 -9.77 -12.10
CA THR A 76 -9.45 -11.22 -11.87
C THR A 76 -7.99 -11.68 -11.85
N TYR A 77 -7.04 -10.81 -12.18
CA TYR A 77 -5.62 -11.14 -12.23
C TYR A 77 -4.99 -11.09 -10.83
N GLU A 78 -4.07 -12.00 -10.51
CA GLU A 78 -3.35 -11.98 -9.23
C GLU A 78 -2.02 -11.25 -9.38
N PHE A 79 -1.97 -9.98 -8.95
CA PHE A 79 -0.78 -9.12 -9.12
C PHE A 79 0.16 -9.18 -7.91
N SER A 80 1.38 -9.67 -8.13
CA SER A 80 2.36 -9.90 -7.05
C SER A 80 3.35 -8.74 -6.86
N ALA A 81 3.97 -8.67 -5.68
CA ALA A 81 5.06 -7.71 -5.43
C ALA A 81 6.32 -7.96 -6.30
N GLY A 82 6.54 -9.22 -6.72
CA GLY A 82 7.62 -9.55 -7.64
C GLY A 82 7.36 -8.99 -9.03
N GLU A 83 6.11 -9.07 -9.49
CA GLU A 83 5.69 -8.49 -10.77
C GLU A 83 5.71 -6.96 -10.75
N PHE A 84 5.25 -6.35 -9.64
CA PHE A 84 5.44 -4.91 -9.42
C PHE A 84 6.91 -4.51 -9.57
N PHE A 85 7.83 -5.21 -8.90
CA PHE A 85 9.25 -4.91 -8.99
C PHE A 85 9.71 -4.91 -10.45
N GLN A 86 9.45 -5.98 -11.20
CA GLN A 86 9.90 -6.08 -12.60
C GLN A 86 9.36 -4.93 -13.45
N ARG A 87 8.03 -4.74 -13.44
CA ARG A 87 7.38 -3.72 -14.28
C ARG A 87 7.75 -2.29 -13.87
N ALA A 88 7.91 -2.02 -12.57
CA ALA A 88 8.34 -0.72 -12.08
C ALA A 88 9.78 -0.41 -12.51
N ARG A 89 10.69 -1.39 -12.43
CA ARG A 89 12.08 -1.24 -12.86
C ARG A 89 12.19 -1.05 -14.38
N GLU A 90 11.35 -1.73 -15.16
CA GLU A 90 11.22 -1.51 -16.61
C GLU A 90 10.72 -0.09 -16.93
N ALA A 91 9.67 0.37 -16.24
CA ALA A 91 9.17 1.74 -16.37
C ALA A 91 10.27 2.76 -16.04
N THR A 92 11.02 2.56 -14.96
CA THR A 92 12.15 3.43 -14.60
C THR A 92 13.20 3.51 -15.70
N LYS A 93 13.61 2.37 -16.28
CA LYS A 93 14.55 2.35 -17.41
C LYS A 93 13.99 3.11 -18.62
N SER A 94 12.70 2.92 -18.93
CA SER A 94 12.01 3.58 -20.04
C SER A 94 11.91 5.10 -19.87
N ILE A 95 11.65 5.57 -18.64
CA ILE A 95 11.60 6.99 -18.31
C ILE A 95 13.00 7.62 -18.44
N LEU A 96 14.02 6.95 -17.88
CA LEU A 96 15.40 7.41 -17.95
C LEU A 96 15.93 7.46 -19.39
N SER A 97 15.57 6.49 -20.25
CA SER A 97 15.96 6.51 -21.66
C SER A 97 15.32 7.65 -22.47
N ARG A 98 14.25 8.26 -21.95
CA ARG A 98 13.65 9.49 -22.49
C ARG A 98 14.20 10.77 -21.85
N HIS A 99 15.27 10.68 -21.06
CA HIS A 99 15.87 11.78 -20.29
C HIS A 99 14.87 12.48 -19.34
N LYS A 100 13.93 11.71 -18.79
CA LYS A 100 12.94 12.19 -17.82
C LYS A 100 13.25 11.69 -16.41
N VAL A 101 12.65 12.31 -15.41
CA VAL A 101 12.82 11.93 -14.00
C VAL A 101 11.77 10.89 -13.58
N PRO A 102 12.17 9.68 -13.14
CA PRO A 102 11.25 8.70 -12.58
C PRO A 102 10.82 9.10 -11.16
N ILE A 103 9.51 9.19 -10.94
CA ILE A 103 8.91 9.52 -9.64
C ILE A 103 8.02 8.36 -9.21
N VAL A 104 8.49 7.54 -8.26
CA VAL A 104 7.72 6.42 -7.72
C VAL A 104 6.84 6.92 -6.58
N VAL A 105 5.53 6.73 -6.69
CA VAL A 105 4.55 7.31 -5.77
C VAL A 105 3.62 6.22 -5.28
N GLY A 106 3.48 6.07 -3.97
CA GLY A 106 2.53 5.08 -3.44
C GLY A 106 2.62 4.88 -1.95
N GLY A 107 1.93 3.85 -1.47
CA GLY A 107 1.88 3.53 -0.04
C GLY A 107 2.03 2.05 0.27
N THR A 108 2.20 1.20 -0.74
CA THR A 108 2.39 -0.23 -0.53
C THR A 108 3.81 -0.46 -0.05
N SER A 109 3.99 -0.50 1.27
CA SER A 109 5.30 -0.54 1.93
C SER A 109 6.25 -1.61 1.37
N MET A 110 5.73 -2.81 1.09
CA MET A 110 6.53 -3.91 0.52
C MET A 110 6.98 -3.64 -0.91
N TYR A 111 6.12 -3.06 -1.75
CA TYR A 111 6.45 -2.69 -3.13
C TYR A 111 7.61 -1.68 -3.14
N VAL A 112 7.48 -0.60 -2.36
CA VAL A 112 8.50 0.44 -2.24
C VAL A 112 9.83 -0.14 -1.75
N ARG A 113 9.79 -0.99 -0.71
CA ARG A 113 10.99 -1.64 -0.17
C ARG A 113 11.68 -2.51 -1.22
N TRP A 114 10.94 -3.36 -1.93
CA TRP A 114 11.52 -4.24 -2.95
C TRP A 114 12.04 -3.46 -4.16
N TYR A 115 11.37 -2.38 -4.53
CA TYR A 115 11.82 -1.50 -5.61
C TYR A 115 13.17 -0.84 -5.31
N ILE A 116 13.38 -0.42 -4.06
CA ILE A 116 14.62 0.24 -3.62
C ILE A 116 15.74 -0.78 -3.43
N TYR A 117 15.49 -1.83 -2.63
CA TYR A 117 16.56 -2.74 -2.18
C TYR A 117 16.70 -4.00 -3.04
N GLY A 118 15.81 -4.23 -4.01
CA GLY A 118 15.77 -5.44 -4.82
C GLY A 118 14.84 -6.52 -4.25
N LEU A 119 14.65 -7.58 -5.04
CA LEU A 119 13.86 -8.75 -4.63
C LEU A 119 14.54 -9.51 -3.50
N PRO A 120 13.77 -10.12 -2.58
CA PRO A 120 14.34 -11.07 -1.64
C PRO A 120 14.89 -12.30 -2.38
N ALA A 121 15.91 -12.96 -1.81
CA ALA A 121 16.47 -14.22 -2.34
C ALA A 121 15.52 -15.44 -2.25
N THR A 122 14.23 -15.22 -2.01
CA THR A 122 13.22 -16.27 -1.93
C THR A 122 12.55 -16.44 -3.28
N PRO A 123 12.52 -17.65 -3.88
CA PRO A 123 11.88 -17.86 -5.16
C PRO A 123 10.36 -17.66 -5.06
N PRO A 124 9.69 -17.26 -6.16
CA PRO A 124 8.23 -17.31 -6.23
C PRO A 124 7.75 -18.76 -6.02
N ALA A 125 6.56 -18.92 -5.43
CA ALA A 125 5.94 -20.25 -5.38
C ALA A 125 5.56 -20.69 -6.80
N THR A 126 5.86 -21.93 -7.17
CA THR A 126 5.32 -22.54 -8.39
C THR A 126 3.85 -22.89 -8.17
N ASN A 127 3.04 -22.91 -9.24
CA ASN A 127 1.61 -23.24 -9.13
C ASN A 127 1.38 -24.62 -8.48
N SER A 128 2.25 -25.60 -8.76
CA SER A 128 2.18 -26.94 -8.16
C SER A 128 2.45 -26.92 -6.66
N VAL A 129 3.45 -26.17 -6.20
CA VAL A 129 3.74 -26.01 -4.76
C VAL A 129 2.64 -25.24 -4.05
N ALA A 130 2.17 -24.13 -4.65
CA ALA A 130 1.08 -23.34 -4.09
C ALA A 130 -0.21 -24.16 -3.94
N TYR A 131 -0.56 -24.96 -4.95
CA TYR A 131 -1.70 -25.88 -4.91
C TYR A 131 -1.52 -26.94 -3.81
N TYR A 132 -0.38 -27.64 -3.80
CA TYR A 132 -0.09 -28.67 -2.79
C TYR A 132 -0.20 -28.12 -1.36
N VAL A 133 0.39 -26.95 -1.08
CA VAL A 133 0.30 -26.33 0.24
C VAL A 133 -1.13 -25.90 0.55
N SER A 134 -1.90 -25.36 -0.41
CA SER A 134 -3.31 -25.01 -0.17
C SER A 134 -4.13 -26.23 0.20
N THR A 135 -4.04 -27.32 -0.57
CA THR A 135 -4.76 -28.57 -0.31
C THR A 135 -4.37 -29.16 1.05
N THR A 136 -3.07 -29.18 1.37
CA THR A 136 -2.59 -29.65 2.68
C THR A 136 -3.19 -28.85 3.83
N LEU A 137 -3.25 -27.52 3.72
CA LEU A 137 -3.82 -26.67 4.77
C LEU A 137 -5.35 -26.73 4.82
N GLU A 138 -6.02 -27.00 3.70
CA GLU A 138 -7.46 -27.20 3.62
C GLU A 138 -7.90 -28.48 4.34
N GLU A 139 -7.13 -29.57 4.20
CA GLU A 139 -7.39 -30.85 4.91
C GLU A 139 -7.36 -30.70 6.44
N LEU A 140 -6.66 -29.69 6.96
CA LEU A 140 -6.63 -29.38 8.38
C LEU A 140 -7.91 -28.70 8.88
N ASN A 141 -8.86 -28.36 8.01
CA ASN A 141 -10.14 -27.72 8.33
C ASN A 141 -9.99 -26.48 9.23
N GLY A 142 -8.95 -25.68 8.98
CA GLY A 142 -8.68 -24.46 9.75
C GLY A 142 -8.09 -24.70 11.15
N ASN A 143 -7.61 -25.91 11.44
CA ASN A 143 -6.90 -26.20 12.69
C ASN A 143 -5.49 -25.59 12.66
N TRP A 144 -5.36 -24.41 13.30
CA TRP A 144 -4.09 -23.68 13.38
C TRP A 144 -2.98 -24.46 14.07
N ASP A 145 -3.29 -25.18 15.13
CA ASP A 145 -2.28 -25.83 15.97
C ASP A 145 -1.61 -26.98 15.19
N LEU A 146 -2.38 -27.77 14.44
CA LEU A 146 -1.81 -28.75 13.52
C LEU A 146 -1.01 -28.10 12.37
N ALA A 147 -1.49 -26.98 11.85
CA ALA A 147 -0.81 -26.30 10.75
C ALA A 147 0.55 -25.74 11.17
N ILE A 148 0.65 -25.18 12.38
CA ILE A 148 1.91 -24.64 12.88
C ILE A 148 2.88 -25.77 13.27
N GLU A 149 2.38 -26.91 13.75
CA GLU A 149 3.19 -28.12 13.99
C GLU A 149 3.85 -28.63 12.70
N LEU A 150 3.12 -28.64 11.57
CA LEU A 150 3.71 -28.96 10.27
C LEU A 150 4.88 -28.02 9.93
N LEU A 151 4.72 -26.72 10.18
CA LEU A 151 5.82 -25.78 9.96
C LEU A 151 6.95 -25.97 10.98
N GLU A 152 6.65 -26.29 12.23
CA GLU A 152 7.66 -26.51 13.26
C GLU A 152 8.59 -27.67 12.94
N GLN A 153 8.09 -28.73 12.31
CA GLN A 153 8.91 -29.85 11.83
C GLN A 153 9.89 -29.43 10.72
N LEU A 154 9.56 -28.41 9.92
CA LEU A 154 10.33 -27.99 8.76
C LEU A 154 11.21 -26.76 9.01
N ASP A 155 10.71 -25.79 9.79
CA ASP A 155 11.33 -24.52 10.14
C ASP A 155 10.94 -24.08 11.58
N PRO A 156 11.53 -24.72 12.62
CA PRO A 156 11.20 -24.42 14.03
C PRO A 156 11.43 -22.94 14.39
N MET A 157 12.49 -22.35 13.84
CA MET A 157 12.83 -20.94 14.05
C MET A 157 11.77 -19.99 13.49
N ARG A 158 11.13 -20.34 12.38
CA ARG A 158 10.06 -19.53 11.80
C ARG A 158 8.75 -19.75 12.51
N ALA A 159 8.41 -20.98 12.87
CA ALA A 159 7.16 -21.33 13.56
C ALA A 159 6.98 -20.49 14.83
N THR A 160 8.02 -20.35 15.66
CA THR A 160 8.00 -19.55 16.90
C THR A 160 7.77 -18.04 16.68
N LYS A 161 7.96 -17.52 15.47
CA LYS A 161 7.84 -16.09 15.15
C LYS A 161 6.51 -15.72 14.48
N ILE A 162 5.76 -16.70 14.00
CA ILE A 162 4.50 -16.47 13.32
C ILE A 162 3.41 -16.28 14.38
N CYS A 163 2.67 -15.17 14.31
CA CYS A 163 1.55 -14.92 15.20
C CYS A 163 0.43 -15.95 14.96
N ARG A 164 -0.31 -16.31 16.02
CA ARG A 164 -1.48 -17.20 15.91
C ARG A 164 -2.43 -16.75 14.80
N ASN A 165 -2.89 -17.70 13.99
CA ASN A 165 -3.80 -17.52 12.86
C ASN A 165 -3.27 -16.68 11.70
N ASP A 166 -1.96 -16.45 11.61
CA ASP A 166 -1.33 -15.83 10.44
C ASP A 166 -1.08 -16.86 9.33
N TRP A 167 -2.18 -17.34 8.75
CA TRP A 167 -2.20 -18.35 7.70
C TRP A 167 -1.40 -17.93 6.46
N TYR A 168 -1.31 -16.63 6.18
CA TYR A 168 -0.53 -16.11 5.07
C TYR A 168 0.98 -16.37 5.28
N ARG A 169 1.53 -15.98 6.44
CA ARG A 169 2.97 -16.20 6.70
C ARG A 169 3.30 -17.68 6.86
N LEU A 170 2.38 -18.48 7.39
CA LEU A 170 2.52 -19.93 7.52
C LEU A 170 2.57 -20.58 6.14
N ARG A 171 1.55 -20.34 5.30
CA ARG A 171 1.50 -20.85 3.92
C ARG A 171 2.75 -20.47 3.14
N ARG A 172 3.18 -19.20 3.22
CA ARG A 172 4.36 -18.74 2.51
C ARG A 172 5.65 -19.42 2.98
N ALA A 173 5.78 -19.72 4.27
CA ALA A 173 6.95 -20.44 4.79
C ALA A 173 6.99 -21.90 4.28
N LEU A 174 5.83 -22.57 4.26
CA LEU A 174 5.70 -23.91 3.69
C LEU A 174 5.99 -23.92 2.17
N GLU A 175 5.41 -22.99 1.41
CA GLU A 175 5.68 -22.86 -0.02
C GLU A 175 7.17 -22.68 -0.33
N ILE A 176 7.88 -21.89 0.46
CA ILE A 176 9.32 -21.68 0.29
C ILE A 176 10.09 -22.97 0.58
N TYR A 177 9.75 -23.68 1.66
CA TYR A 177 10.38 -24.95 1.98
C TYR A 177 10.15 -25.97 0.85
N TYR A 178 8.91 -26.19 0.43
CA TYR A 178 8.60 -27.15 -0.63
C TYR A 178 9.15 -26.76 -2.01
N ALA A 179 9.35 -25.46 -2.28
CA ALA A 179 9.97 -25.01 -3.52
C ALA A 179 11.50 -25.13 -3.52
N THR A 180 12.16 -25.07 -2.36
CA THR A 180 13.63 -24.97 -2.28
C THR A 180 14.31 -26.14 -1.59
N GLY A 181 13.57 -26.96 -0.85
CA GLY A 181 14.09 -27.94 0.10
C GLY A 181 14.77 -27.32 1.32
N LYS A 182 14.71 -25.99 1.50
CA LYS A 182 15.35 -25.26 2.60
C LYS A 182 14.35 -24.40 3.36
N PRO A 183 14.42 -24.35 4.70
CA PRO A 183 13.56 -23.48 5.49
C PRO A 183 13.86 -22.00 5.21
N LEU A 184 12.84 -21.15 5.33
CA LEU A 184 12.98 -19.71 5.13
C LEU A 184 14.01 -19.10 6.09
N SER A 185 14.13 -19.66 7.30
CA SER A 185 15.13 -19.22 8.28
C SER A 185 16.59 -19.46 7.87
N GLU A 186 16.86 -20.36 6.93
CA GLU A 186 18.20 -20.65 6.40
C GLU A 186 18.54 -19.87 5.11
N LEU A 187 17.54 -19.26 4.47
CA LEU A 187 17.77 -18.51 3.24
C LEU A 187 18.47 -17.16 3.55
N PRO A 188 19.40 -16.73 2.68
CA PRO A 188 20.11 -15.48 2.89
C PRO A 188 19.15 -14.30 2.87
N LEU A 189 19.30 -13.40 3.84
CA LEU A 189 18.60 -12.12 3.89
C LEU A 189 19.20 -11.19 2.83
N GLN A 190 18.72 -11.31 1.60
CA GLN A 190 19.06 -10.38 0.52
C GLN A 190 17.84 -9.53 0.14
N GLY A 191 18.12 -8.37 -0.46
CA GLY A 191 17.12 -7.45 -0.98
C GLY A 191 16.13 -6.92 0.05
N GLY A 192 14.91 -6.61 -0.39
CA GLY A 192 13.84 -6.01 0.42
C GLY A 192 13.18 -6.94 1.44
N ALA A 193 13.85 -8.00 1.89
CA ALA A 193 13.32 -8.92 2.90
C ALA A 193 12.83 -8.15 4.15
N PRO A 194 11.60 -8.41 4.64
CA PRO A 194 11.09 -7.77 5.84
C PRO A 194 11.75 -8.37 7.08
N ASN A 195 12.62 -7.62 7.77
CA ASN A 195 13.18 -8.08 9.04
C ASN A 195 12.51 -7.35 10.23
N PRO A 196 11.90 -8.08 11.18
CA PRO A 196 11.13 -7.48 12.28
C PRO A 196 11.92 -6.81 13.41
N LYS A 197 13.26 -6.98 13.58
CA LYS A 197 13.95 -6.37 14.74
C LYS A 197 15.47 -6.26 14.70
N LYS A 198 16.17 -6.76 13.67
CA LYS A 198 17.64 -6.65 13.55
C LYS A 198 18.07 -6.63 12.08
N LEU A 199 18.15 -5.43 11.49
CA LEU A 199 18.96 -5.16 10.29
C LEU A 199 19.56 -3.76 10.44
N LEU A 200 20.43 -3.58 11.43
CA LEU A 200 21.41 -2.48 11.41
C LEU A 200 22.66 -2.85 10.61
N GLN A 201 22.73 -4.06 10.04
CA GLN A 201 23.82 -4.52 9.20
C GLN A 201 23.23 -5.51 8.19
N GLY A 202 23.28 -5.22 6.89
CA GLY A 202 22.86 -6.22 5.90
C GLY A 202 22.84 -5.81 4.43
N ILE A 203 22.60 -4.55 4.10
CA ILE A 203 22.91 -4.02 2.76
C ILE A 203 23.53 -2.64 2.99
N PRO A 204 24.83 -2.45 2.76
CA PRO A 204 25.38 -1.11 2.73
C PRO A 204 24.58 -0.32 1.69
N VAL A 205 23.99 0.81 2.10
CA VAL A 205 23.32 1.81 1.22
C VAL A 205 24.20 2.23 0.02
N THR A 206 25.48 1.85 0.01
CA THR A 206 26.47 2.18 -1.00
C THR A 206 26.33 1.40 -2.32
N ASP A 207 25.57 0.30 -2.39
CA ASP A 207 25.45 -0.51 -3.63
C ASP A 207 24.05 -0.56 -4.26
N LEU A 208 23.22 0.47 -4.03
CA LEU A 208 21.94 0.62 -4.74
C LEU A 208 22.17 0.96 -6.21
N ASP A 209 21.35 0.44 -7.11
CA ASP A 209 21.49 0.64 -8.56
C ASP A 209 21.03 2.03 -9.05
N TYR A 210 20.32 2.78 -8.21
CA TYR A 210 19.95 4.18 -8.44
C TYR A 210 20.34 5.08 -7.27
N ASP A 211 20.46 6.38 -7.55
CA ASP A 211 20.52 7.41 -6.52
C ASP A 211 19.08 7.75 -6.07
N PHE A 212 18.57 6.97 -5.12
CA PHE A 212 17.22 7.13 -4.61
C PHE A 212 17.10 8.35 -3.69
N ARG A 213 16.12 9.21 -3.99
CA ARG A 213 15.69 10.34 -3.17
C ARG A 213 14.33 10.02 -2.56
N CYS A 214 14.33 9.50 -1.35
CA CYS A 214 13.16 8.97 -0.66
C CYS A 214 12.56 9.97 0.34
N PHE A 215 11.25 10.19 0.23
CA PHE A 215 10.49 11.12 1.05
C PHE A 215 9.23 10.44 1.57
N PHE A 216 8.95 10.61 2.86
CA PHE A 216 7.76 10.13 3.53
C PHE A 216 6.94 11.33 3.99
N LEU A 217 5.82 11.58 3.32
CA LEU A 217 4.90 12.65 3.69
C LEU A 217 4.18 12.28 4.99
N VAL A 218 4.10 13.23 5.92
CA VAL A 218 3.46 13.04 7.23
C VAL A 218 2.60 14.23 7.60
N ALA A 219 1.42 13.95 8.16
CA ALA A 219 0.49 14.96 8.66
C ALA A 219 0.10 14.64 10.12
N PRO A 220 -0.44 15.61 10.88
CA PRO A 220 -1.01 15.35 12.20
C PRO A 220 -2.05 14.23 12.17
N ARG A 221 -1.91 13.23 13.06
CA ARG A 221 -2.72 11.99 13.00
C ARG A 221 -4.23 12.22 13.07
N LYS A 222 -4.68 13.21 13.84
CA LYS A 222 -6.10 13.53 13.96
C LYS A 222 -6.67 14.12 12.68
N GLU A 223 -5.97 15.06 12.06
CA GLU A 223 -6.36 15.66 10.78
C GLU A 223 -6.36 14.62 9.66
N LEU A 224 -5.32 13.78 9.60
CA LEU A 224 -5.24 12.68 8.65
C LEU A 224 -6.41 11.71 8.79
N ASN A 225 -6.78 11.34 10.03
CA ASN A 225 -7.91 10.44 10.24
C ASN A 225 -9.24 11.10 9.88
N ARG A 226 -9.44 12.39 10.19
CA ARG A 226 -10.63 13.13 9.75
C ARG A 226 -10.73 13.16 8.22
N PHE A 227 -9.61 13.37 7.54
CA PHE A 227 -9.55 13.32 6.09
C PHE A 227 -9.90 11.93 5.55
N ILE A 228 -9.31 10.87 6.12
CA ILE A 228 -9.61 9.48 5.75
C ILE A 228 -11.09 9.17 5.92
N ASP A 229 -11.70 9.61 7.02
CA ASP A 229 -13.10 9.33 7.35
C ASP A 229 -14.04 9.99 6.36
N ARG A 230 -13.82 11.29 6.10
CA ARG A 230 -14.55 12.04 5.07
C ARG A 230 -14.37 11.46 3.68
N ARG A 231 -13.17 11.00 3.33
CA ARG A 231 -12.91 10.34 2.05
C ARG A 231 -13.73 9.05 1.90
N CYS A 232 -13.85 8.25 2.96
CA CYS A 232 -14.71 7.06 2.92
C CYS A 232 -16.17 7.46 2.69
N GLU A 233 -16.65 8.52 3.35
CA GLU A 233 -18.02 9.02 3.12
C GLU A 233 -18.20 9.48 1.68
N ARG A 234 -17.26 10.25 1.13
CA ARG A 234 -17.29 10.75 -0.25
C ARG A 234 -17.31 9.61 -1.27
N MET A 235 -16.48 8.59 -1.04
CA MET A 235 -16.42 7.41 -1.92
C MET A 235 -17.79 6.73 -2.05
N ILE A 236 -18.54 6.66 -0.95
CA ILE A 236 -19.86 6.05 -0.93
C ILE A 236 -20.90 7.01 -1.52
N ALA A 237 -20.97 8.24 -1.01
CA ALA A 237 -22.05 9.18 -1.27
C ALA A 237 -21.97 9.88 -2.63
N GLN A 238 -20.77 10.05 -3.19
CA GLN A 238 -20.53 10.93 -4.35
C GLN A 238 -19.79 10.20 -5.47
N ASP A 239 -18.75 9.45 -5.13
CA ASP A 239 -17.87 8.85 -6.14
C ASP A 239 -18.44 7.52 -6.70
N GLY A 240 -19.44 6.91 -6.03
CA GLY A 240 -20.17 5.75 -6.54
C GLY A 240 -19.56 4.38 -6.20
N LEU A 241 -18.87 4.25 -5.05
CA LEU A 241 -18.21 3.00 -4.64
C LEU A 241 -19.14 1.78 -4.59
N LEU A 242 -20.38 1.96 -4.11
CA LEU A 242 -21.34 0.86 -4.03
C LEU A 242 -21.68 0.32 -5.42
N LYS A 243 -21.90 1.22 -6.38
CA LYS A 243 -22.20 0.89 -7.77
C LYS A 243 -21.02 0.21 -8.45
N GLU A 244 -19.81 0.73 -8.30
CA GLU A 244 -18.58 0.13 -8.84
C GLU A 244 -18.43 -1.33 -8.39
N VAL A 245 -18.55 -1.58 -7.08
CA VAL A 245 -18.42 -2.93 -6.52
C VAL A 245 -19.58 -3.83 -6.94
N PHE A 246 -20.81 -3.31 -6.96
CA PHE A 246 -21.97 -4.05 -7.44
C PHE A 246 -21.77 -4.53 -8.89
N GLU A 247 -21.36 -3.66 -9.80
CA GLU A 247 -21.18 -4.01 -11.21
C GLU A 247 -20.10 -5.08 -11.41
N LEU A 248 -18.99 -4.98 -10.68
CA LEU A 248 -17.91 -5.95 -10.72
C LEU A 248 -18.33 -7.32 -10.16
N LEU A 249 -19.12 -7.35 -9.08
CA LEU A 249 -19.69 -8.59 -8.54
C LEU A 249 -20.70 -9.21 -9.49
N TYR A 250 -21.62 -8.40 -10.02
CA TYR A 250 -22.68 -8.85 -10.93
C TYR A 250 -22.12 -9.47 -12.22
N LYS A 251 -21.03 -8.89 -12.75
CA LYS A 251 -20.31 -9.42 -13.92
C LYS A 251 -19.35 -10.57 -13.59
N ARG A 252 -19.23 -10.98 -12.31
CA ARG A 252 -18.30 -12.01 -11.81
C ARG A 252 -16.82 -11.69 -12.12
N GLU A 253 -16.49 -10.40 -12.19
CA GLU A 253 -15.13 -9.91 -12.41
C GLU A 253 -14.37 -9.70 -11.09
N LEU A 254 -15.08 -9.63 -9.97
CA LEU A 254 -14.49 -9.47 -8.63
C LEU A 254 -14.97 -10.58 -7.70
N SER A 255 -14.06 -11.11 -6.89
CA SER A 255 -14.35 -12.09 -5.84
C SER A 255 -13.76 -11.64 -4.51
N LYS A 256 -14.44 -11.94 -3.41
CA LYS A 256 -13.95 -11.68 -2.04
C LYS A 256 -12.58 -12.32 -1.76
N ASP A 257 -12.25 -13.39 -2.47
CA ASP A 257 -11.03 -14.16 -2.26
C ASP A 257 -9.86 -13.70 -3.15
N SER A 258 -10.15 -12.88 -4.16
CA SER A 258 -9.12 -12.29 -5.06
C SER A 258 -8.29 -11.22 -4.34
N SER A 259 -7.09 -10.96 -4.84
CA SER A 259 -6.26 -9.84 -4.35
C SER A 259 -6.99 -8.49 -4.44
N ALA A 260 -7.72 -8.25 -5.53
CA ALA A 260 -8.52 -7.05 -5.73
C ALA A 260 -9.67 -6.95 -4.70
N GLY A 261 -10.41 -8.03 -4.47
CA GLY A 261 -11.55 -8.04 -3.53
C GLY A 261 -11.13 -7.95 -2.06
N LYS A 262 -9.91 -8.35 -1.72
CA LYS A 262 -9.34 -8.20 -0.37
C LYS A 262 -8.89 -6.77 -0.05
N ALA A 263 -8.81 -5.88 -1.05
CA ALA A 263 -8.42 -4.50 -0.86
C ALA A 263 -9.40 -3.75 0.06
N ILE A 264 -8.88 -2.76 0.80
CA ILE A 264 -9.69 -1.90 1.67
C ILE A 264 -10.63 -1.06 0.80
N GLY A 265 -11.87 -0.86 1.25
CA GLY A 265 -12.96 -0.33 0.42
C GLY A 265 -13.73 -1.47 -0.22
N TYR A 266 -13.09 -2.21 -1.14
CA TYR A 266 -13.71 -3.33 -1.84
C TYR A 266 -14.17 -4.42 -0.89
N ARG A 267 -13.30 -4.92 0.01
CA ARG A 267 -13.66 -5.99 0.95
C ARG A 267 -14.88 -5.64 1.80
N GLN A 268 -14.91 -4.43 2.36
CA GLN A 268 -16.02 -3.98 3.21
C GLN A 268 -17.31 -3.84 2.39
N THR A 269 -17.23 -3.31 1.17
CA THR A 269 -18.39 -3.16 0.30
C THR A 269 -18.92 -4.51 -0.18
N ILE A 270 -18.04 -5.47 -0.52
CA ILE A 270 -18.45 -6.84 -0.87
C ILE A 270 -19.16 -7.49 0.33
N GLU A 271 -18.57 -7.43 1.52
CA GLU A 271 -19.19 -7.93 2.75
C GLU A 271 -20.56 -7.27 3.00
N TYR A 272 -20.69 -5.97 2.76
CA TYR A 272 -21.96 -5.25 2.91
C TYR A 272 -23.02 -5.66 1.88
N LEU A 273 -22.64 -5.75 0.59
CA LEU A 273 -23.57 -6.08 -0.49
C LEU A 273 -23.93 -7.57 -0.56
N THR A 274 -23.18 -8.45 0.12
CA THR A 274 -23.44 -9.90 0.14
C THR A 274 -24.02 -10.41 1.46
N ASN A 275 -23.92 -9.64 2.54
CA ASN A 275 -24.58 -9.97 3.80
C ASN A 275 -26.00 -9.43 3.86
N HIS A 276 -26.87 -10.14 4.56
CA HIS A 276 -28.25 -9.73 4.79
C HIS A 276 -28.50 -9.64 6.30
N GLU A 277 -28.87 -8.46 6.76
CA GLU A 277 -29.31 -8.22 8.14
C GLU A 277 -30.73 -7.69 8.13
N THR A 278 -31.47 -7.96 9.21
CA THR A 278 -32.87 -7.52 9.34
C THR A 278 -33.02 -6.00 9.39
N ASN A 279 -31.97 -5.27 9.80
CA ASN A 279 -31.96 -3.80 9.86
C ASN A 279 -30.93 -3.21 8.88
N ALA A 280 -31.41 -2.72 7.74
CA ALA A 280 -30.56 -2.17 6.67
C ALA A 280 -29.79 -0.91 7.10
N LEU A 281 -30.37 -0.07 7.97
CA LEU A 281 -29.71 1.13 8.47
C LEU A 281 -28.54 0.78 9.40
N ASP A 282 -28.76 -0.12 10.35
CA ASP A 282 -27.69 -0.58 11.27
C ASP A 282 -26.55 -1.25 10.50
N GLN A 283 -26.90 -2.04 9.48
CA GLN A 283 -25.94 -2.70 8.60
C GLN A 283 -25.09 -1.67 7.83
N PHE A 284 -25.72 -0.64 7.26
CA PHE A 284 -25.01 0.44 6.57
C PHE A 284 -24.07 1.20 7.51
N MET A 285 -24.55 1.56 8.70
CA MET A 285 -23.73 2.28 9.68
C MET A 285 -22.56 1.42 10.18
N LYS A 286 -22.74 0.10 10.30
CA LYS A 286 -21.67 -0.84 10.59
C LYS A 286 -20.64 -0.90 9.45
N TYR A 287 -21.09 -1.03 8.21
CA TYR A 287 -20.24 -1.00 7.02
C TYR A 287 -19.37 0.26 6.96
N LEU A 288 -19.96 1.44 7.13
CA LEU A 288 -19.23 2.71 7.12
C LEU A 288 -18.16 2.75 8.21
N ARG A 289 -18.50 2.35 9.44
CA ARG A 289 -17.54 2.27 10.56
C ARG A 289 -16.39 1.32 10.25
N ASP A 290 -16.68 0.14 9.70
CA ASP A 290 -15.68 -0.88 9.37
C ASP A 290 -14.73 -0.40 8.25
N PHE A 291 -15.26 0.27 7.23
CA PHE A 291 -14.47 0.85 6.15
C PHE A 291 -13.54 1.96 6.64
N GLN A 292 -14.06 2.90 7.42
CA GLN A 292 -13.24 3.97 8.00
C GLN A 292 -12.18 3.40 8.96
N ASN A 293 -12.54 2.44 9.81
CA ASN A 293 -11.60 1.75 10.71
C ASN A 293 -10.46 1.06 9.93
N ALA A 294 -10.78 0.28 8.90
CA ALA A 294 -9.80 -0.41 8.08
C ALA A 294 -8.83 0.58 7.40
N SER A 295 -9.36 1.68 6.86
CA SER A 295 -8.57 2.75 6.22
C SER A 295 -7.61 3.43 7.21
N ARG A 296 -8.08 3.81 8.41
CA ARG A 296 -7.22 4.39 9.47
C ARG A 296 -6.15 3.42 9.96
N GLN A 297 -6.51 2.13 10.12
CA GLN A 297 -5.55 1.10 10.52
C GLN A 297 -4.46 0.90 9.45
N TYR A 298 -4.80 1.00 8.17
CA TYR A 298 -3.83 0.94 7.09
C TYR A 298 -2.86 2.12 7.11
N ALA A 299 -3.37 3.36 7.23
CA ALA A 299 -2.53 4.54 7.39
C ALA A 299 -1.56 4.42 8.58
N ARG A 300 -2.04 3.90 9.72
CA ARG A 300 -1.20 3.62 10.89
C ARG A 300 -0.11 2.58 10.61
N ARG A 301 -0.43 1.50 9.90
CA ARG A 301 0.54 0.45 9.52
C ARG A 301 1.61 0.98 8.59
N GLN A 302 1.24 1.81 7.60
CA GLN A 302 2.19 2.48 6.71
C GLN A 302 3.17 3.33 7.53
N LEU A 303 2.66 4.19 8.40
CA LEU A 303 3.49 5.03 9.26
C LEU A 303 4.42 4.21 10.17
N GLN A 304 3.94 3.11 10.74
CA GLN A 304 4.75 2.21 11.56
C GLN A 304 5.88 1.55 10.75
N TRP A 305 5.59 1.12 9.52
CA TRP A 305 6.57 0.48 8.64
C TRP A 305 7.74 1.42 8.31
N PHE A 306 7.43 2.63 7.83
CA PHE A 306 8.44 3.56 7.31
C PHE A 306 9.34 4.16 8.39
N ARG A 307 9.02 4.01 9.69
CA ARG A 307 9.96 4.31 10.78
C ARG A 307 11.24 3.49 10.72
N GLY A 308 11.14 2.26 10.22
CA GLY A 308 12.29 1.38 10.03
C GLY A 308 13.02 1.58 8.70
N GLU A 309 12.60 2.52 7.85
CA GLU A 309 13.22 2.77 6.54
C GLU A 309 14.18 3.96 6.65
N GLU A 310 15.49 3.69 6.67
CA GLU A 310 16.53 4.71 6.96
C GLU A 310 16.67 5.77 5.87
N LEU A 311 16.43 5.41 4.61
CA LEU A 311 16.58 6.30 3.45
C LEU A 311 15.56 7.42 3.38
N PHE A 312 14.47 7.38 4.15
CA PHE A 312 13.36 8.30 3.99
C PHE A 312 13.52 9.58 4.82
N HIS A 313 13.43 10.74 4.15
CA HIS A 313 13.20 12.03 4.79
C HIS A 313 11.73 12.15 5.17
N TRP A 314 11.45 12.54 6.41
CA TRP A 314 10.09 12.79 6.86
C TRP A 314 9.72 14.24 6.53
N VAL A 315 8.74 14.42 5.65
CA VAL A 315 8.32 15.73 5.12
C VAL A 315 6.95 16.07 5.70
N PRO A 316 6.86 17.02 6.65
CA PRO A 316 5.58 17.49 7.17
C PRO A 316 4.74 18.10 6.06
N VAL A 317 3.46 17.80 6.05
CA VAL A 317 2.45 18.47 5.22
C VAL A 317 1.36 19.05 6.13
N GLU A 318 0.88 20.24 5.79
CA GLU A 318 -0.23 20.88 6.50
C GLU A 318 -1.55 20.51 5.82
N MET A 319 -2.53 20.10 6.62
CA MET A 319 -3.88 19.77 6.14
C MET A 319 -4.84 20.90 6.51
N PHE A 320 -5.33 21.62 5.50
CA PHE A 320 -6.45 22.53 5.62
C PHE A 320 -7.76 21.78 5.38
N SER A 321 -8.87 22.38 5.81
CA SER A 321 -10.21 21.76 5.87
C SER A 321 -10.61 20.96 4.62
N ASN A 322 -10.14 21.34 3.43
CA ASN A 322 -10.29 20.61 2.16
C ASN A 322 -9.02 20.59 1.28
N ASP A 323 -7.88 21.13 1.73
CA ASP A 323 -6.69 21.25 0.86
C ASP A 323 -5.37 20.98 1.61
N ILE A 324 -4.33 20.58 0.88
CA ILE A 324 -3.02 20.24 1.46
C ILE A 324 -1.98 21.26 1.01
N SER A 325 -1.29 21.91 1.97
CA SER A 325 -0.15 22.76 1.64
C SER A 325 0.92 21.94 0.93
N HIS A 326 1.26 22.32 -0.29
CA HIS A 326 2.17 21.55 -1.15
C HIS A 326 3.44 22.31 -1.50
N VAL A 327 3.48 23.65 -1.35
CA VAL A 327 4.63 24.49 -1.71
C VAL A 327 5.87 24.10 -0.90
N ALA A 328 5.80 24.16 0.43
CA ALA A 328 6.93 23.82 1.29
C ALA A 328 7.41 22.35 1.12
N PRO A 329 6.53 21.34 1.04
CA PRO A 329 6.94 19.97 0.69
C PRO A 329 7.64 19.86 -0.67
N ILE A 330 7.14 20.54 -1.71
CA ILE A 330 7.73 20.52 -3.04
C ILE A 330 9.11 21.16 -3.02
N GLU A 331 9.26 22.34 -2.43
CA GLU A 331 10.55 23.04 -2.30
C GLU A 331 11.58 22.18 -1.55
N TYR A 332 11.18 21.53 -0.46
CA TYR A 332 12.03 20.62 0.29
C TYR A 332 12.48 19.42 -0.54
N ILE A 333 11.56 18.80 -1.29
CA ILE A 333 11.87 17.67 -2.17
C ILE A 333 12.82 18.11 -3.29
N MET A 334 12.58 19.26 -3.91
CA MET A 334 13.41 19.82 -4.98
C MET A 334 14.83 20.13 -4.50
N HIS A 335 14.96 20.71 -3.31
CA HIS A 335 16.26 20.98 -2.67
C HIS A 335 17.08 19.68 -2.54
N TRP A 336 16.50 18.64 -1.93
CA TRP A 336 17.19 17.36 -1.72
C TRP A 336 17.32 16.52 -2.98
N PHE A 337 16.51 16.77 -4.01
CA PHE A 337 16.71 16.18 -5.33
C PHE A 337 17.92 16.80 -6.05
N ALA A 338 18.13 18.12 -5.91
CA ALA A 338 19.28 18.81 -6.51
C ALA A 338 20.61 18.45 -5.83
N ALA A 339 20.60 18.18 -4.52
CA ALA A 339 21.79 17.83 -3.73
C ALA A 339 22.63 16.66 -4.32
N THR A 340 23.92 16.63 -4.00
CA THR A 340 24.81 15.49 -4.31
C THR A 340 24.36 14.22 -3.59
N SER A 341 24.85 13.05 -4.02
CA SER A 341 24.50 11.78 -3.37
C SER A 341 25.08 11.72 -1.95
N GLU A 342 26.24 12.31 -1.73
CA GLU A 342 26.91 12.40 -0.43
C GLU A 342 26.12 13.27 0.54
N GLU A 343 25.72 14.49 0.14
CA GLU A 343 24.94 15.41 0.99
C GLU A 343 23.60 14.79 1.43
N TYR A 344 22.93 14.07 0.52
CA TYR A 344 21.67 13.40 0.83
C TYR A 344 21.85 12.20 1.77
N LYS A 345 22.92 11.42 1.59
CA LYS A 345 23.26 10.32 2.52
C LYS A 345 23.63 10.86 3.90
N GLU A 346 24.32 11.99 3.98
CA GLU A 346 24.65 12.63 5.25
C GLU A 346 23.38 13.09 5.99
N SER A 347 22.45 13.73 5.29
CA SER A 347 21.22 14.26 5.90
C SER A 347 20.26 13.17 6.39
N THR A 348 20.18 12.03 5.70
CA THR A 348 19.43 10.86 6.19
C THR A 348 20.00 10.26 7.49
N ARG A 349 21.30 10.46 7.80
CA ARG A 349 21.96 9.93 9.00
C ARG A 349 21.77 10.80 10.24
N GLN A 350 21.62 12.11 10.09
CA GLN A 350 21.52 13.09 11.19
C GLN A 350 20.15 13.10 11.91
N ARG A 351 19.45 11.97 11.95
CA ARG A 351 17.99 11.88 12.09
C ARG A 351 17.32 12.70 13.20
N ILE A 352 16.21 13.29 12.74
CA ILE A 352 14.96 13.79 13.36
C ILE A 352 14.22 12.71 14.19
N ASP A 353 14.93 11.74 14.79
CA ASP A 353 14.29 10.59 15.42
C ASP A 353 13.64 10.98 16.76
N ALA A 354 14.25 11.89 17.52
CA ALA A 354 13.73 12.34 18.81
C ALA A 354 12.41 13.12 18.66
N GLU A 355 12.40 14.11 17.76
CA GLU A 355 11.26 15.01 17.55
C GLU A 355 10.06 14.28 16.93
N VAL A 356 10.28 13.42 15.92
CA VAL A 356 9.22 12.59 15.33
C VAL A 356 8.67 11.57 16.34
N ARG A 357 9.52 10.99 17.20
CA ARG A 357 9.07 10.06 18.26
C ARG A 357 8.22 10.74 19.33
N GLU A 358 8.59 11.95 19.74
CA GLU A 358 7.85 12.71 20.73
C GLU A 358 6.47 13.15 20.21
N ILE A 359 6.43 13.69 18.98
CA ILE A 359 5.19 14.04 18.27
C ILE A 359 4.30 12.80 18.14
N SER A 360 4.88 11.65 17.79
CA SER A 360 4.16 10.38 17.69
C SER A 360 3.53 9.93 19.03
N LEU A 361 4.22 10.10 20.15
CA LEU A 361 3.72 9.71 21.48
C LEU A 361 2.53 10.57 21.90
N LYS A 362 2.64 11.89 21.72
CA LYS A 362 1.57 12.85 22.01
C LYS A 362 0.33 12.58 21.15
N GLN A 363 0.52 12.44 19.84
CA GLN A 363 -0.55 12.08 18.92
C GLN A 363 -1.14 10.69 19.23
N GLY A 364 -0.31 9.73 19.67
CA GLY A 364 -0.78 8.41 20.09
C GLY A 364 -1.75 8.44 21.27
N LYS A 365 -1.56 9.37 22.22
CA LYS A 365 -2.49 9.58 23.34
C LYS A 365 -3.81 10.20 22.87
N GLU A 366 -3.75 11.24 22.03
CA GLU A 366 -4.95 11.89 21.46
C GLU A 366 -5.81 10.89 20.68
N MET A 367 -5.16 9.95 19.97
CA MET A 367 -5.87 8.94 19.19
C MET A 367 -6.64 7.91 20.02
N LYS A 368 -6.46 7.83 21.35
CA LYS A 368 -7.22 6.90 22.21
C LYS A 368 -8.68 7.32 22.38
N THR A 369 -8.97 8.61 22.25
CA THR A 369 -10.31 9.19 22.41
C THR A 369 -10.87 9.69 21.07
N TYR A 370 -10.27 9.29 19.95
CA TYR A 370 -10.72 9.71 18.63
C TYR A 370 -12.02 9.02 18.26
N THR A 371 -13.02 9.82 17.93
CA THR A 371 -14.29 9.35 17.37
C THR A 371 -14.46 10.00 15.99
N PRO A 372 -14.81 9.22 14.95
CA PRO A 372 -15.14 9.79 13.64
C PRO A 372 -16.30 10.78 13.75
N GLU A 373 -16.12 11.96 13.18
CA GLU A 373 -17.18 12.96 13.02
C GLU A 373 -17.71 12.83 11.59
N LEU A 374 -18.92 12.28 11.43
CA LEU A 374 -19.56 12.17 10.10
C LEU A 374 -19.80 13.57 9.55
N VAL A 375 -19.68 13.75 8.23
CA VAL A 375 -19.91 15.04 7.57
C VAL A 375 -21.01 14.95 6.54
N LEU A 376 -20.95 13.95 5.65
CA LEU A 376 -21.96 13.77 4.61
C LEU A 376 -23.15 12.99 5.17
N PHE A 377 -22.87 11.89 5.89
CA PHE A 377 -23.92 11.07 6.51
C PHE A 377 -24.42 11.65 7.85
N GLN A 378 -24.53 12.96 7.94
CA GLN A 378 -25.41 13.66 8.89
C GLN A 378 -26.78 13.93 8.27
N ASP A 379 -26.87 13.99 6.93
CA ASP A 379 -28.13 14.16 6.20
C ASP A 379 -28.90 12.84 6.12
N GLN A 380 -30.04 12.80 6.80
CA GLN A 380 -30.91 11.63 6.84
C GLN A 380 -31.41 11.22 5.44
N ASN A 381 -31.67 12.18 4.54
CA ASN A 381 -32.12 11.87 3.18
C ASN A 381 -31.04 11.15 2.37
N LEU A 382 -29.78 11.56 2.56
CA LEU A 382 -28.63 10.92 1.92
C LEU A 382 -28.40 9.50 2.45
N ILE A 383 -28.57 9.29 3.76
CA ILE A 383 -28.50 7.95 4.34
C ILE A 383 -29.59 7.06 3.74
N GLU A 384 -30.83 7.53 3.73
CA GLU A 384 -31.98 6.76 3.22
C GLU A 384 -31.84 6.42 1.73
N SER A 385 -31.37 7.36 0.90
CA SER A 385 -31.13 7.10 -0.52
C SER A 385 -30.01 6.09 -0.75
N THR A 386 -28.90 6.20 0.00
CA THR A 386 -27.75 5.28 -0.09
C THR A 386 -28.15 3.87 0.34
N VAL A 387 -28.91 3.74 1.44
CA VAL A 387 -29.42 2.45 1.92
C VAL A 387 -30.37 1.83 0.91
N ARG A 388 -31.26 2.63 0.30
CA ARG A 388 -32.17 2.14 -0.75
C ARG A 388 -31.42 1.60 -1.96
N GLU A 389 -30.42 2.35 -2.44
CA GLU A 389 -29.56 1.91 -3.54
C GLU A 389 -28.85 0.59 -3.21
N ALA A 390 -28.28 0.48 -2.01
CA ALA A 390 -27.63 -0.75 -1.56
C ALA A 390 -28.59 -1.95 -1.51
N CYS A 391 -29.82 -1.76 -1.02
CA CYS A 391 -30.86 -2.79 -1.02
C CYS A 391 -31.20 -3.27 -2.43
N ASP A 392 -31.30 -2.35 -3.40
CA ASP A 392 -31.55 -2.69 -4.81
C ASP A 392 -30.40 -3.51 -5.40
N PHE A 393 -29.14 -3.17 -5.09
CA PHE A 393 -27.97 -3.94 -5.49
C PHE A 393 -27.94 -5.32 -4.83
N GLN A 394 -28.20 -5.42 -3.53
CA GLN A 394 -28.30 -6.69 -2.81
C GLN A 394 -29.41 -7.60 -3.38
N PHE A 395 -30.54 -7.02 -3.82
CA PHE A 395 -31.60 -7.76 -4.50
C PHE A 395 -31.11 -8.32 -5.84
N LYS A 396 -30.52 -7.49 -6.70
CA LYS A 396 -30.02 -7.91 -8.02
C LYS A 396 -28.90 -8.95 -7.94
N LEU A 397 -28.00 -8.84 -6.97
CA LEU A 397 -26.95 -9.84 -6.75
C LEU A 397 -27.48 -11.21 -6.33
N ARG A 398 -28.69 -11.28 -5.75
CA ARG A 398 -29.33 -12.56 -5.40
C ARG A 398 -30.00 -13.24 -6.58
N GLU A 399 -30.46 -12.47 -7.57
CA GLU A 399 -31.12 -13.01 -8.76
C GLU A 399 -30.14 -13.51 -9.84
N ALA A 400 -28.85 -13.17 -9.74
CA ALA A 400 -27.79 -13.48 -10.71
C ALA A 400 -26.83 -14.61 -10.25
#